data_AF-A0A1I2TGL3-F1
#
_entry.id   AF-A0A1I2TGL3-F1
#
_cell.length_a   1.000
_cell.length_b   1.000
_cell.length_c   1.000
_cell.angle_alpha   90.00
_cell.angle_beta   90.00
_cell.angle_gamma   90.00
#
_symmetry.space_group_name_H-M   'P 1'
#
loop_
_entity.id
_entity.type
_entity.pdbx_description
1 polymer ?
#
loop_
_entity_poly.entity_id
_entity_poly.type
_entity_poly.pdbx_seq_one_letter_code
_entity_poly.pdbx_strand_id
1 'polypeptide(L)'
;MSIIKHPTSARNIIKAINGNMVTITNAVLYYKGEDKTESITPEAFISDLEFYSESGIFADSIDFRYFRTGKEKLIIQAGNMSPYCECSILVEVCANDGVPGTM
;
A
#
# COMPACT_ATOMS: atom_id res chain seq x y z
N MET A 1 12.13 18.45 -6.46
CA MET A 1 10.70 18.47 -6.14
C MET A 1 10.46 17.51 -4.99
N SER A 2 9.82 17.95 -3.90
CA SER A 2 9.47 17.06 -2.79
C SER A 2 8.27 16.21 -3.19
N ILE A 3 8.37 14.89 -3.02
CA ILE A 3 7.25 13.97 -3.22
C ILE A 3 6.30 14.13 -2.04
N ILE A 4 5.05 14.51 -2.30
CA ILE A 4 4.02 14.64 -1.26
C ILE A 4 3.44 13.24 -0.99
N LYS A 5 3.52 12.79 0.26
CA LYS A 5 2.94 11.51 0.72
C LYS A 5 1.63 11.77 1.45
N HIS A 6 0.56 11.14 1.01
CA HIS A 6 -0.78 11.26 1.59
C HIS A 6 -1.05 10.09 2.54
N PRO A 7 -1.53 10.34 3.77
CA PRO A 7 -1.95 9.26 4.66
C PRO A 7 -3.20 8.56 4.11
N THR A 8 -3.32 7.26 4.34
CA THR A 8 -4.52 6.46 4.02
C THR A 8 -4.68 5.34 5.04
N SER A 9 -5.59 4.40 4.80
CA SER A 9 -5.82 3.22 5.64
C SER A 9 -5.94 1.95 4.78
N ALA A 10 -5.74 0.79 5.40
CA ALA A 10 -5.98 -0.50 4.74
C ALA A 10 -7.40 -0.58 4.14
N ARG A 11 -8.41 -0.09 4.87
CA ARG A 11 -9.80 -0.06 4.41
C ARG A 11 -10.00 0.79 3.16
N ASN A 12 -9.35 1.94 3.06
CA ASN A 12 -9.46 2.78 1.87
C ASN A 12 -8.78 2.14 0.66
N ILE A 13 -7.62 1.50 0.88
CA ILE A 13 -6.91 0.77 -0.17
C ILE A 13 -7.78 -0.39 -0.69
N ILE A 14 -8.37 -1.21 0.19
CA ILE A 14 -9.30 -2.28 -0.20
C ILE A 14 -10.52 -1.74 -0.94
N LYS A 15 -11.11 -0.63 -0.48
CA LYS A 15 -12.21 0.02 -1.22
C LYS A 15 -11.78 0.46 -2.62
N ALA A 16 -10.54 0.94 -2.79
CA ALA A 16 -10.03 1.34 -4.09
C ALA A 16 -9.80 0.16 -5.03
N ILE A 17 -9.30 -0.96 -4.52
CA ILE A 17 -9.12 -2.19 -5.28
C ILE A 17 -10.50 -2.75 -5.68
N ASN A 18 -11.41 -2.92 -4.70
CA ASN A 18 -12.75 -3.49 -4.93
C ASN A 18 -13.64 -2.59 -5.79
N GLY A 19 -13.44 -1.27 -5.72
CA GLY A 19 -14.10 -0.29 -6.58
C GLY A 19 -13.50 -0.19 -7.98
N ASN A 20 -12.53 -1.05 -8.32
CA ASN A 20 -11.79 -1.03 -9.59
C ASN A 20 -11.15 0.35 -9.88
N MET A 21 -10.82 1.10 -8.83
CA MET A 21 -10.16 2.41 -8.95
C MET A 21 -8.66 2.27 -9.22
N VAL A 22 -8.08 1.19 -8.70
CA VAL A 22 -6.66 0.86 -8.88
C VAL A 22 -6.47 -0.64 -9.09
N THR A 23 -5.36 -0.98 -9.71
CA THR A 23 -4.87 -2.35 -9.88
C THR A 23 -3.50 -2.47 -9.23
N ILE A 24 -3.31 -3.47 -8.35
CA ILE A 24 -2.00 -3.79 -7.77
C ILE A 24 -1.14 -4.44 -8.86
N THR A 25 0.04 -3.88 -9.14
CA THR A 25 0.95 -4.43 -10.17
C THR A 25 2.15 -5.15 -9.59
N ASN A 26 2.59 -4.75 -8.39
CA ASN A 26 3.73 -5.34 -7.72
C ASN A 26 3.68 -5.06 -6.21
N ALA A 27 4.21 -5.96 -5.40
CA ALA A 27 4.38 -5.76 -3.96
C ALA A 27 5.74 -6.32 -3.52
N VAL A 28 6.46 -5.54 -2.72
CA VAL A 28 7.79 -5.91 -2.22
C VAL A 28 7.85 -5.65 -0.72
N LEU A 29 8.26 -6.67 0.02
CA LEU A 29 8.60 -6.61 1.43
C LEU A 29 10.08 -6.26 1.58
N TYR A 30 10.36 -5.29 2.44
CA TYR A 30 11.70 -4.88 2.84
C TYR A 30 11.92 -5.20 4.30
N TYR A 31 13.00 -5.90 4.61
CA TYR A 31 13.42 -6.21 5.98
C TYR A 31 14.34 -5.08 6.46
N LYS A 32 13.92 -4.33 7.50
CA LYS A 32 14.68 -3.17 7.98
C LYS A 32 15.93 -3.63 8.72
N GLY A 33 17.05 -2.96 8.45
CA GLY A 33 18.34 -3.35 9.02
C GLY A 33 19.01 -4.52 8.31
N GLU A 34 18.35 -5.14 7.34
CA GLU A 34 18.90 -6.18 6.47
C GLU A 34 18.95 -5.69 5.02
N ASP A 35 19.93 -6.13 4.25
CA ASP A 35 19.93 -5.96 2.78
C ASP A 35 19.13 -7.09 2.14
N LYS A 36 17.85 -7.19 2.52
CA LYS A 36 16.96 -8.28 2.15
C LYS A 36 15.59 -7.75 1.72
N THR A 37 15.12 -8.28 0.60
CA THR A 37 13.78 -8.00 0.07
C THR A 37 13.11 -9.27 -0.43
N GLU A 38 11.79 -9.26 -0.48
CA GLU A 38 10.98 -10.39 -0.94
C GLU A 38 9.83 -9.87 -1.80
N SER A 39 9.65 -10.46 -2.99
CA SER A 39 8.52 -10.13 -3.86
C SER A 39 7.28 -10.90 -3.42
N ILE A 40 6.16 -10.19 -3.28
CA ILE A 40 4.86 -10.74 -2.92
C ILE A 40 3.96 -10.64 -4.15
N THR A 41 3.16 -11.67 -4.42
CA THR A 41 2.19 -11.58 -5.52
C THR A 41 1.09 -10.58 -5.18
N PRO A 42 0.52 -9.87 -6.18
CA PRO A 42 -0.61 -8.97 -5.94
C PRO A 42 -1.75 -9.62 -5.15
N GLU A 43 -2.08 -10.88 -5.45
CA GLU A 43 -3.17 -11.62 -4.82
C GLU A 43 -2.90 -11.90 -3.33
N ALA A 44 -1.66 -12.28 -2.98
CA ALA A 44 -1.27 -12.50 -1.59
C ALA A 44 -1.32 -11.20 -0.80
N PHE A 45 -0.81 -10.09 -1.37
CA PHE A 45 -0.90 -8.78 -0.76
C PHE A 45 -2.36 -8.36 -0.50
N ILE A 46 -3.26 -8.56 -1.48
CA ILE A 46 -4.68 -8.23 -1.34
C ILE A 46 -5.31 -9.06 -0.22
N SER A 47 -5.09 -10.38 -0.21
CA SER A 47 -5.62 -11.28 0.81
C SER A 47 -5.16 -10.89 2.23
N ASP A 48 -3.88 -10.59 2.41
CA ASP A 48 -3.33 -10.16 3.70
C ASP A 48 -3.90 -8.81 4.14
N LEU A 49 -4.06 -7.88 3.20
CA LEU A 49 -4.62 -6.56 3.46
C LEU A 49 -6.11 -6.62 3.83
N GLU A 50 -6.88 -7.50 3.20
CA GLU A 50 -8.28 -7.77 3.54
C GLU A 50 -8.39 -8.30 4.97
N PHE A 51 -7.64 -9.36 5.29
CA PHE A 51 -7.59 -9.92 6.65
C PHE A 51 -7.19 -8.87 7.68
N TYR A 52 -6.16 -8.07 7.39
CA TYR A 52 -5.75 -6.98 8.25
C TYR A 52 -6.84 -5.92 8.42
N SER A 53 -7.55 -5.55 7.35
CA SER A 53 -8.64 -4.56 7.41
C SER A 53 -9.84 -5.01 8.26
N GLU A 54 -10.02 -6.32 8.37
CA GLU A 54 -11.05 -7.00 9.17
C GLU A 54 -10.63 -7.30 10.61
N SER A 55 -9.35 -7.12 10.95
CA SER A 55 -8.76 -7.44 12.27
C SER A 55 -9.23 -6.56 13.44
N GLY A 56 -10.24 -5.72 13.23
CA GLY A 56 -10.86 -4.89 14.26
C GLY A 56 -9.91 -3.81 14.77
N ILE A 57 -9.50 -3.91 16.03
CA ILE A 57 -8.67 -2.90 16.72
C ILE A 57 -7.27 -2.75 16.10
N PHE A 58 -6.81 -3.78 15.40
CA PHE A 58 -5.47 -3.78 14.80
C PHE A 58 -5.45 -3.15 13.40
N ALA A 59 -6.59 -2.96 12.73
CA ALA A 59 -6.67 -2.50 11.33
C ALA A 59 -6.13 -1.07 11.11
N ASP A 60 -5.93 -0.30 12.18
CA ASP A 60 -5.42 1.07 12.16
C ASP A 60 -4.02 1.20 12.82
N SER A 61 -3.36 0.07 13.11
CA SER A 61 -2.07 0.02 13.81
C SER A 61 -0.84 0.26 12.93
N ILE A 62 -0.97 0.09 11.61
CA ILE A 62 0.11 0.23 10.63
C ILE A 62 -0.07 1.56 9.88
N ASP A 63 1.04 2.29 9.69
CA ASP A 63 1.03 3.49 8.87
C ASP A 63 0.91 3.13 7.39
N PHE A 64 -0.15 3.60 6.72
CA PHE A 64 -0.27 3.55 5.26
C PHE A 64 -0.14 4.94 4.67
N ARG A 65 0.68 5.06 3.64
CA ARG A 65 0.83 6.28 2.85
C ARG A 65 0.87 5.96 1.38
N TYR A 66 0.37 6.87 0.55
CA TYR A 66 0.53 6.76 -0.89
C TYR A 66 1.05 8.05 -1.51
N PHE A 67 1.66 7.94 -2.68
CA PHE A 67 2.09 9.07 -3.49
C PHE A 67 2.11 8.69 -4.97
N ARG A 68 1.98 9.70 -5.84
CA ARG A 68 2.06 9.49 -7.29
C ARG A 68 3.50 9.51 -7.76
N THR A 69 3.83 8.61 -8.68
CA THR A 69 5.11 8.56 -9.40
C THR A 69 4.94 8.82 -10.89
N GLY A 70 3.70 8.85 -11.39
CA GLY A 70 3.35 9.22 -12.75
C GLY A 70 1.87 9.61 -12.86
N LYS A 71 1.37 9.76 -14.09
CA LYS A 71 -0.03 10.11 -14.36
C LYS A 71 -1.00 9.09 -13.76
N GLU A 72 -0.73 7.82 -14.01
CA GLU A 72 -1.53 6.67 -13.54
C GLU A 72 -0.75 5.79 -12.53
N LYS A 73 0.52 6.09 -12.27
CA LYS A 73 1.35 5.28 -11.36
C LYS A 73 1.37 5.87 -9.96
N LEU A 74 1.07 5.02 -8.98
CA LEU A 74 1.13 5.32 -7.57
C LEU A 74 2.04 4.30 -6.86
N ILE A 75 2.52 4.70 -5.70
CA ILE A 75 3.16 3.81 -4.74
C ILE A 75 2.39 3.93 -3.43
N ILE A 76 2.09 2.79 -2.81
CA ILE A 76 1.65 2.70 -1.42
C ILE A 76 2.84 2.18 -0.60
N GLN A 77 3.03 2.76 0.59
CA GLN A 77 3.97 2.29 1.59
C GLN A 77 3.21 1.92 2.86
N ALA A 78 3.53 0.76 3.42
CA ALA A 78 2.99 0.30 4.70
C ALA A 78 4.13 0.06 5.71
N GLY A 79 3.95 0.53 6.95
CA GLY A 79 4.91 0.31 8.05
C GLY A 79 6.24 1.07 7.90
N ASN A 80 6.37 1.95 6.89
CA ASN A 80 7.63 2.60 6.55
C ASN A 80 8.05 3.63 7.60
N MET A 81 7.10 4.30 8.26
CA MET A 81 7.43 5.29 9.29
C MET A 81 7.52 4.72 10.69
N SER A 82 6.89 3.57 10.95
CA SER A 82 6.96 2.96 12.27
C SER A 82 8.38 2.47 12.58
N PRO A 83 9.02 2.96 13.65
CA PRO A 83 10.31 2.42 14.10
C PRO A 83 10.16 1.01 14.73
N TYR A 84 8.93 0.56 14.98
CA TYR A 84 8.62 -0.74 15.60
C TYR A 84 8.23 -1.83 14.59
N CYS A 85 8.14 -1.47 13.31
CA CYS A 85 7.93 -2.46 12.25
C CYS A 85 9.30 -2.92 11.74
N GLU A 86 9.64 -4.19 11.96
CA GLU A 86 10.85 -4.83 11.42
C GLU A 86 10.82 -4.93 9.89
N CYS A 87 9.62 -4.94 9.30
CA CYS A 87 9.45 -4.92 7.85
C CYS A 87 8.65 -3.70 7.40
N SER A 88 8.85 -3.30 6.14
CA SER A 88 7.99 -2.34 5.44
C SER A 88 7.59 -2.90 4.09
N ILE A 89 6.42 -2.51 3.60
CA ILE A 89 5.89 -2.98 2.33
C ILE A 89 5.83 -1.80 1.37
N LEU A 90 6.31 -1.99 0.15
CA LEU A 90 6.12 -1.08 -0.97
C LEU A 90 5.24 -1.77 -2.00
N VAL A 91 4.18 -1.09 -2.42
CA VAL A 91 3.22 -1.62 -3.38
C VAL A 91 3.12 -0.66 -4.54
N GLU A 92 3.32 -1.17 -5.74
CA GLU A 92 3.10 -0.43 -6.98
C GLU A 92 1.65 -0.62 -7.43
N VAL A 93 1.02 0.49 -7.77
CA VAL A 93 -0.39 0.55 -8.15
C VAL A 93 -0.57 1.38 -9.40
N CYS A 94 -1.43 0.90 -10.30
CA CYS A 94 -1.91 1.67 -11.43
C CYS A 94 -3.33 2.15 -11.16
N ALA A 95 -3.59 3.45 -11.32
CA ALA A 95 -4.94 3.99 -11.38
C ALA A 95 -5.59 3.55 -12.69
N ASN A 96 -6.84 3.09 -12.58
CA ASN A 96 -7.64 2.72 -13.74
C ASN A 96 -8.31 3.97 -14.34
N ASP A 97 -8.50 3.98 -15.67
CA ASP A 97 -9.06 5.12 -16.39
C ASP A 97 -10.46 5.50 -15.87
N GLY A 98 -10.68 6.80 -15.62
CA GLY A 98 -11.99 7.35 -15.25
C GLY A 98 -12.19 7.70 -13.77
N VAL A 99 -11.19 7.50 -12.90
CA VAL A 99 -11.32 7.78 -11.46
C VAL A 99 -10.53 9.04 -11.05
N PRO A 100 -11.16 10.05 -10.42
CA PRO A 100 -10.45 11.19 -9.87
C PRO A 100 -9.51 10.69 -8.76
N GLY A 101 -8.20 10.82 -8.97
CA GLY A 101 -7.18 10.10 -8.19
C GLY A 101 -6.95 10.62 -6.77
N THR A 102 -7.98 10.51 -5.93
CA THR A 102 -7.93 10.56 -4.47
C THR A 102 -8.33 9.19 -3.94
N MET A 103 -7.37 8.47 -3.38
CA MET A 103 -7.59 7.25 -2.58
C MET A 103 -7.64 7.59 -1.09
#